data_AF-A0A9P7K189-F1
#
_entry.id   AF-A0A9P7K189-F1
#
_cell.length_a   1.000
_cell.length_b   1.000
_cell.length_c   1.000
_cell.angle_alpha   90.00
_cell.angle_beta   90.00
_cell.angle_gamma   90.00
#
_symmetry.space_group_name_H-M   'P 1'
#
loop_
_entity.id
_entity.type
_entity.pdbx_description
1 polymer ?
#
loop_
_entity_poly.entity_id
_entity_poly.type
_entity_poly.pdbx_seq_one_letter_code
_entity_poly.pdbx_strand_id
1 'polypeptide(L)'
;MPLPQRKIVEELLRPPFGPYRDEEVLSTECESKAGKILVLKSFQLAYNDEIIGLDESEQPLGTGEVDTRQFRFRGILGIRSLVWLSQVGVKRVEAELNLRANTRSMCAGERPPNTITLEELFNRKNKYLGGPPEDDELELRLQIQGFRNFPALYMTSKILPDGLLWHSKDRNRTYEVATMDVYTFQLSENFFWRYRLLALMTKIVGEGRTPLEKRTPEWFVSQYLERFAHPASDEHERLIYDSTDSDVDEGRTHLPRHPRRIHRRDILGLFAAQSEWFVTDNEVKRKRIFPFKPWNAFRKEVKKARWQAARNNVIWGWPIGRQNQPDLESEPDSEEGDDEDDEDDEDTRNLVERNPVIGKTNEIVRRKIDKAKTRRTLLSTRRDNEAGSSSSSSDELDPARAHAYMSDFSRESSSIVSESSDESVDERLLEFGELIPRQLSQVPELPGPDNRWWCPVPECGHMVDLQRLTRDDIKALSATTVFYLMEKKWRSIREDERAKNCFFEMVSKHYEDHFTDLGLRFVQTKGRTGIDSIRDKRRGSQAVVIVKVEVIQEPL
;
A
#
# COMPACT_ATOMS: atom_id res chain seq x y z
N MET A 1 -6.88 -39.16 27.13
CA MET A 1 -5.91 -39.58 26.08
C MET A 1 -4.86 -38.48 25.94
N PRO A 2 -3.60 -38.81 25.62
CA PRO A 2 -2.55 -37.80 25.55
C PRO A 2 -2.73 -36.91 24.30
N LEU A 3 -2.84 -35.58 24.48
CA LEU A 3 -2.72 -34.61 23.37
C LEU A 3 -1.30 -34.66 22.76
N PRO A 4 -1.12 -34.14 21.53
CA PRO A 4 0.16 -34.04 20.86
C PRO A 4 1.27 -33.39 21.71
N GLN A 5 2.52 -33.83 21.48
CA GLN A 5 3.69 -33.26 22.13
C GLN A 5 3.80 -31.75 21.86
N ARG A 6 4.28 -30.96 22.83
CA ARG A 6 4.41 -29.49 22.73
C ARG A 6 5.05 -29.01 21.42
N LYS A 7 6.12 -29.66 20.98
CA LYS A 7 6.82 -29.34 19.72
C LYS A 7 5.89 -29.43 18.50
N ILE A 8 4.99 -30.41 18.49
CA ILE A 8 4.00 -30.60 17.42
C ILE A 8 3.02 -29.43 17.42
N VAL A 9 2.53 -29.03 18.59
CA VAL A 9 1.60 -27.90 18.71
C VAL A 9 2.27 -26.61 18.25
N GLU A 10 3.51 -26.34 18.69
CA GLU A 10 4.28 -25.17 18.25
C GLU A 10 4.52 -25.16 16.73
N GLU A 11 4.78 -26.34 16.14
CA GLU A 11 4.91 -26.51 14.69
C GLU A 11 3.59 -26.19 13.96
N LEU A 12 2.45 -26.68 14.45
CA LEU A 12 1.13 -26.45 13.87
C LEU A 12 0.67 -24.98 13.97
N LEU A 13 1.07 -24.30 15.05
CA LEU A 13 0.78 -22.88 15.30
C LEU A 13 1.82 -21.93 14.67
N ARG A 14 2.90 -22.47 14.08
CA ARG A 14 3.96 -21.66 13.47
C ARG A 14 3.48 -20.85 12.26
N PRO A 15 2.80 -21.44 11.26
CA PRO A 15 2.23 -20.67 10.17
C PRO A 15 0.98 -19.93 10.66
N PRO A 16 0.73 -18.67 10.22
CA PRO A 16 -0.53 -18.00 10.54
C PRO A 16 -1.72 -18.74 9.92
N PHE A 17 -2.88 -18.73 10.58
CA PHE A 17 -4.15 -19.28 10.07
C PHE A 17 -4.90 -18.26 9.21
N GLY A 18 -5.56 -18.67 8.12
CA GLY A 18 -6.29 -17.77 7.22
C GLY A 18 -5.80 -17.79 5.77
N PRO A 19 -6.12 -16.76 4.95
CA PRO A 19 -6.63 -15.44 5.35
C PRO A 19 -8.13 -15.44 5.72
N TYR A 20 -8.47 -14.78 6.82
CA TYR A 20 -9.87 -14.62 7.26
C TYR A 20 -10.34 -13.17 7.20
N ARG A 21 -11.62 -12.93 6.89
CA ARG A 21 -12.21 -11.60 7.03
C ARG A 21 -12.28 -11.20 8.50
N ASP A 22 -11.82 -10.01 8.84
CA ASP A 22 -11.77 -9.54 10.24
C ASP A 22 -13.18 -9.45 10.87
N GLU A 23 -14.20 -9.10 10.09
CA GLU A 23 -15.62 -9.07 10.49
C GLU A 23 -16.16 -10.44 10.93
N GLU A 24 -15.69 -11.52 10.30
CA GLU A 24 -16.18 -12.88 10.52
C GLU A 24 -15.46 -13.53 11.69
N VAL A 25 -14.13 -13.39 11.73
CA VAL A 25 -13.27 -14.13 12.67
C VAL A 25 -13.13 -13.44 14.02
N LEU A 26 -13.13 -12.10 14.06
CA LEU A 26 -12.92 -11.36 15.31
C LEU A 26 -14.24 -11.02 16.00
N SER A 27 -14.25 -11.14 17.33
CA SER A 27 -15.39 -10.77 18.17
C SER A 27 -15.56 -9.24 18.25
N THR A 28 -16.62 -8.80 18.94
CA THR A 28 -16.86 -7.40 19.27
C THR A 28 -15.93 -6.90 20.39
N GLU A 29 -15.27 -7.79 21.13
CA GLU A 29 -14.28 -7.39 22.15
C GLU A 29 -13.01 -6.79 21.53
N CYS A 30 -12.79 -7.05 20.24
CA CYS A 30 -11.75 -6.47 19.41
C CYS A 30 -12.14 -5.10 18.81
N GLU A 31 -13.32 -4.57 19.13
CA GLU A 31 -13.68 -3.20 18.73
C GLU A 31 -12.82 -2.17 19.45
N SER A 32 -12.58 -1.05 18.78
CA SER A 32 -11.69 0.03 19.20
C SER A 32 -12.16 0.64 20.53
N LYS A 33 -11.66 0.12 21.65
CA LYS A 33 -11.83 0.69 22.98
C LYS A 33 -10.62 1.57 23.30
N ALA A 34 -10.82 2.69 24.00
CA ALA A 34 -9.72 3.56 24.39
C ALA A 34 -8.64 2.76 25.17
N GLY A 35 -7.40 2.80 24.68
CA GLY A 35 -6.27 2.08 25.27
C GLY A 35 -6.09 0.62 24.82
N LYS A 36 -6.96 0.08 23.95
CA LYS A 36 -6.78 -1.26 23.36
C LYS A 36 -6.69 -1.14 21.84
N ILE A 37 -5.46 -1.16 21.32
CA ILE A 37 -5.20 -1.16 19.88
C ILE A 37 -4.70 -2.54 19.50
N LEU A 38 -5.26 -3.10 18.43
CA LEU A 38 -4.81 -4.38 17.90
C LEU A 38 -3.51 -4.18 17.12
N VAL A 39 -2.53 -5.07 17.29
CA VAL A 39 -1.24 -4.94 16.60
C VAL A 39 -1.19 -5.87 15.39
N LEU A 40 -1.01 -5.30 14.19
CA LEU A 40 -0.78 -6.03 12.95
C LEU A 40 0.70 -6.12 12.63
N LYS A 41 1.13 -7.33 12.32
CA LYS A 41 2.45 -7.64 11.76
C LYS A 41 2.32 -7.98 10.28
N SER A 42 3.39 -7.84 9.51
CA SER A 42 3.41 -8.17 8.07
C SER A 42 2.23 -7.55 7.29
N PHE A 43 1.94 -6.27 7.56
CA PHE A 43 0.85 -5.55 6.91
C PHE A 43 1.08 -5.41 5.41
N GLN A 44 0.11 -5.81 4.61
CA GLN A 44 0.11 -5.71 3.16
C GLN A 44 -1.11 -4.90 2.72
N LEU A 45 -0.91 -4.00 1.76
CA LEU A 45 -1.99 -3.23 1.14
C LEU A 45 -2.13 -3.64 -0.32
N ALA A 46 -3.38 -3.82 -0.76
CA ALA A 46 -3.69 -4.21 -2.13
C ALA A 46 -4.89 -3.44 -2.69
N TYR A 47 -4.87 -3.21 -4.00
CA TYR A 47 -5.96 -2.67 -4.80
C TYR A 47 -6.09 -3.51 -6.07
N ASN A 48 -7.30 -3.96 -6.42
CA ASN A 48 -7.54 -4.89 -7.53
C ASN A 48 -6.61 -6.11 -7.52
N ASP A 49 -6.40 -6.69 -6.33
CA ASP A 49 -5.49 -7.82 -6.08
C ASP A 49 -3.98 -7.53 -6.30
N GLU A 50 -3.60 -6.32 -6.72
CA GLU A 50 -2.21 -5.89 -6.84
C GLU A 50 -1.70 -5.25 -5.54
N ILE A 51 -0.44 -5.54 -5.18
CA ILE A 51 0.20 -4.94 -4.02
C ILE A 51 0.50 -3.48 -4.33
N ILE A 52 0.06 -2.59 -3.44
CA ILE A 52 0.33 -1.15 -3.53
C ILE A 52 1.01 -0.65 -2.26
N GLY A 53 1.58 0.53 -2.31
CA GLY A 53 2.02 1.29 -1.15
C GLY A 53 0.93 2.22 -0.62
N LEU A 54 1.28 2.90 0.47
CA LEU A 54 0.46 3.95 1.05
C LEU A 54 0.42 5.18 0.15
N ASP A 55 1.48 5.47 -0.59
CA ASP A 55 1.55 6.58 -1.55
C ASP A 55 0.46 6.50 -2.63
N GLU A 56 0.27 5.33 -3.23
CA GLU A 56 -0.76 5.08 -4.24
C GLU A 56 -2.16 5.17 -3.63
N SER A 57 -2.30 4.70 -2.38
CA SER A 57 -3.54 4.76 -1.62
C SER A 57 -3.98 6.20 -1.27
N GLU A 58 -3.09 7.18 -1.44
CA GLU A 58 -3.33 8.60 -1.21
C GLU A 58 -3.59 9.39 -2.50
N GLN A 59 -3.46 8.76 -3.67
CA GLN A 59 -3.70 9.41 -4.96
C GLN A 59 -5.14 9.90 -5.07
N PRO A 60 -5.37 11.09 -5.66
CA PRO A 60 -6.71 11.62 -5.75
C PRO A 60 -7.46 10.79 -6.80
N LEU A 61 -8.77 10.95 -6.82
CA LEU A 61 -9.52 10.53 -8.00
C LEU A 61 -9.45 11.63 -9.06
N GLY A 62 -9.76 11.24 -10.30
CA GLY A 62 -10.08 12.19 -11.34
C GLY A 62 -11.19 13.16 -10.90
N THR A 63 -11.23 14.32 -11.55
CA THR A 63 -12.23 15.36 -11.27
C THR A 63 -13.66 14.81 -11.45
N GLY A 64 -14.45 14.77 -10.37
CA GLY A 64 -15.86 14.37 -10.41
C GLY A 64 -16.15 12.89 -10.10
N GLU A 65 -15.13 12.06 -9.90
CA GLU A 65 -15.32 10.64 -9.59
C GLU A 65 -15.56 10.41 -8.09
N VAL A 66 -16.50 9.51 -7.77
CA VAL A 66 -16.72 9.01 -6.40
C VAL A 66 -15.64 7.97 -6.09
N ASP A 67 -15.05 7.99 -4.89
CA ASP A 67 -14.03 6.99 -4.52
C ASP A 67 -14.67 5.62 -4.37
N THR A 68 -14.68 4.85 -5.45
CA THR A 68 -15.12 3.46 -5.46
C THR A 68 -13.96 2.52 -5.17
N ARG A 69 -12.74 3.03 -4.97
CA ARG A 69 -11.56 2.20 -4.75
C ARG A 69 -11.70 1.48 -3.41
N GLN A 70 -11.66 0.15 -3.47
CA GLN A 70 -11.66 -0.69 -2.28
C GLN A 70 -10.23 -1.18 -2.02
N PHE A 71 -9.56 -0.50 -1.10
CA PHE A 71 -8.24 -0.94 -0.65
C PHE A 71 -8.39 -2.08 0.33
N ARG A 72 -7.94 -3.27 -0.05
CA ARG A 72 -7.92 -4.46 0.80
C ARG A 72 -6.60 -4.48 1.55
N PHE A 73 -6.64 -4.63 2.88
CA PHE A 73 -5.45 -4.88 3.67
C PHE A 73 -5.39 -6.34 4.11
N ARG A 74 -4.18 -6.83 4.34
CA ARG A 74 -3.91 -8.11 4.99
C ARG A 74 -2.87 -7.90 6.09
N GLY A 75 -2.89 -8.72 7.13
CA GLY A 75 -1.88 -8.66 8.18
C GLY A 75 -1.99 -9.83 9.15
N ILE A 76 -0.93 -10.10 9.89
CA ILE A 76 -0.88 -11.13 10.92
C ILE A 76 -1.20 -10.48 12.26
N LEU A 77 -2.31 -10.92 12.86
CA LEU A 77 -2.73 -10.58 14.21
C LEU A 77 -2.34 -11.71 15.17
N GLY A 78 -1.66 -11.34 16.26
CA GLY A 78 -1.38 -12.26 17.36
C GLY A 78 -2.54 -12.29 18.36
N ILE A 79 -3.10 -13.47 18.61
CA ILE A 79 -4.19 -13.68 19.57
C ILE A 79 -3.66 -14.44 20.79
N ARG A 80 -3.77 -13.79 21.94
CA ARG A 80 -3.46 -14.38 23.25
C ARG A 80 -4.70 -14.81 24.04
N SER A 81 -5.88 -14.31 23.66
CA SER A 81 -7.15 -14.59 24.33
C SER A 81 -8.20 -15.03 23.31
N LEU A 82 -8.79 -16.21 23.53
CA LEU A 82 -9.87 -16.73 22.69
C LEU A 82 -11.12 -15.85 22.68
N VAL A 83 -11.27 -14.96 23.67
CA VAL A 83 -12.37 -13.98 23.73
C VAL A 83 -12.32 -13.00 22.54
N TRP A 84 -11.16 -12.86 21.88
CA TRP A 84 -10.99 -12.06 20.67
C TRP A 84 -11.56 -12.72 19.42
N LEU A 85 -11.81 -14.03 19.47
CA LEU A 85 -12.43 -14.78 18.38
C LEU A 85 -13.94 -14.79 18.51
N SER A 86 -14.64 -14.62 17.39
CA SER A 86 -16.06 -14.93 17.33
C SER A 86 -16.26 -16.45 17.43
N GLN A 87 -17.48 -16.90 17.77
CA GLN A 87 -17.80 -18.34 17.77
C GLN A 87 -17.57 -19.00 16.39
N VAL A 88 -17.82 -18.26 15.31
CA VAL A 88 -17.53 -18.70 13.94
C VAL A 88 -16.02 -18.78 13.73
N GLY A 89 -15.27 -17.79 14.22
CA GLY A 89 -13.81 -17.75 14.15
C GLY A 89 -13.16 -18.91 14.88
N VAL A 90 -13.60 -19.23 16.10
CA VAL A 90 -13.12 -20.41 16.86
C VAL A 90 -13.27 -21.68 16.03
N LYS A 91 -14.49 -21.95 15.52
CA LYS A 91 -14.75 -23.15 14.72
C LYS A 91 -13.90 -23.23 13.45
N ARG A 92 -13.69 -22.11 12.76
CA ARG A 92 -12.87 -22.08 11.53
C ARG A 92 -11.40 -22.34 11.81
N VAL A 93 -10.86 -21.69 12.84
CA VAL A 93 -9.46 -21.88 13.24
C VAL A 93 -9.25 -23.32 13.75
N GLU A 94 -10.18 -23.87 14.53
CA GLU A 94 -10.13 -25.27 14.95
C GLU A 94 -10.18 -26.23 13.77
N ALA A 95 -11.06 -25.99 12.79
CA ALA A 95 -11.12 -26.82 11.59
C ALA A 95 -9.80 -26.81 10.80
N GLU A 96 -9.19 -25.64 10.62
CA GLU A 96 -7.90 -25.52 9.95
C GLU A 96 -6.75 -26.15 10.77
N LEU A 97 -6.75 -25.97 12.10
CA LEU A 97 -5.79 -26.61 13.00
C LEU A 97 -5.86 -28.14 12.90
N ASN A 98 -7.07 -28.70 12.91
CA ASN A 98 -7.27 -30.14 12.77
C ASN A 98 -6.88 -30.64 11.38
N LEU A 99 -7.14 -29.85 10.32
CA LEU A 99 -6.68 -30.15 8.97
C LEU A 99 -5.15 -30.22 8.89
N ARG A 100 -4.45 -29.24 9.47
CA ARG A 100 -2.98 -29.23 9.53
C ARG A 100 -2.44 -30.42 10.33
N ALA A 101 -3.05 -30.72 11.47
CA ALA A 101 -2.67 -31.86 12.31
C ALA A 101 -2.84 -33.20 11.57
N ASN A 102 -3.97 -33.38 10.89
CA ASN A 102 -4.23 -34.57 10.08
C ASN A 102 -3.25 -34.70 8.91
N THR A 103 -3.01 -33.60 8.18
CA THR A 103 -2.05 -33.57 7.05
C THR A 103 -0.66 -33.99 7.51
N ARG A 104 -0.19 -33.41 8.62
CA ARG A 104 1.09 -33.76 9.23
C ARG A 104 1.17 -35.24 9.60
N SER A 105 0.16 -35.78 10.29
CA SER A 105 0.14 -37.19 10.68
C SER A 105 0.13 -38.13 9.48
N MET A 106 -0.61 -37.79 8.42
CA MET A 106 -0.58 -38.56 7.17
C MET A 106 0.82 -38.57 6.54
N CYS A 107 1.50 -37.42 6.48
CA CYS A 107 2.88 -37.33 5.98
C CYS A 107 3.89 -38.11 6.85
N ALA A 108 3.67 -38.16 8.17
CA ALA A 108 4.54 -38.87 9.10
C ALA A 108 4.22 -40.38 9.23
N GLY A 109 3.15 -40.88 8.59
CA GLY A 109 2.67 -42.24 8.78
C GLY A 109 2.11 -42.51 10.19
N GLU A 110 1.74 -41.45 10.92
CA GLU A 110 1.14 -41.52 12.23
C GLU A 110 -0.39 -41.62 12.13
N ARG A 111 -1.04 -42.18 13.16
CA ARG A 111 -2.51 -42.13 13.23
C ARG A 111 -2.98 -40.68 13.38
N PRO A 112 -4.09 -40.29 12.73
CA PRO A 112 -4.66 -38.96 12.90
C PRO A 112 -4.88 -38.67 14.39
N PRO A 113 -4.50 -37.49 14.89
CA PRO A 113 -4.74 -37.13 16.27
C PRO A 113 -6.24 -36.97 16.51
N ASN A 114 -6.66 -37.05 17.78
CA ASN A 114 -8.02 -36.65 18.15
C ASN A 114 -8.23 -35.18 17.82
N THR A 115 -9.50 -34.80 17.61
CA THR A 115 -9.89 -33.40 17.37
C THR A 115 -9.32 -32.49 18.45
N ILE A 116 -8.45 -31.59 18.05
CA ILE A 116 -7.81 -30.58 18.91
C ILE A 116 -8.75 -29.37 18.96
N THR A 117 -9.11 -28.93 20.16
CA THR A 117 -9.89 -27.70 20.36
C THR A 117 -8.99 -26.57 20.84
N LEU A 118 -9.33 -25.32 20.48
CA LEU A 118 -8.61 -24.14 20.94
C LEU A 118 -8.77 -23.96 22.44
N GLU A 119 -9.94 -24.28 22.99
CA GLU A 119 -10.18 -24.23 24.44
C GLU A 119 -9.19 -25.14 25.19
N GLU A 120 -8.98 -26.38 24.73
CA GLU A 120 -8.00 -27.29 25.33
C GLU A 120 -6.56 -26.77 25.25
N LEU A 121 -6.19 -26.15 24.12
CA LEU A 121 -4.87 -25.57 23.90
C LEU A 121 -4.58 -24.35 24.78
N PHE A 122 -5.57 -23.47 24.97
CA PHE A 122 -5.42 -22.21 25.71
C PHE A 122 -5.81 -22.32 27.19
N ASN A 123 -6.38 -23.45 27.64
CA ASN A 123 -6.74 -23.63 29.03
C ASN A 123 -5.48 -23.75 29.93
N ARG A 124 -5.14 -22.64 30.60
CA ARG A 124 -3.99 -22.52 31.53
C ARG A 124 -3.95 -23.62 32.60
N LYS A 125 -5.09 -24.20 32.98
CA LYS A 125 -5.14 -25.26 33.99
C LYS A 125 -4.51 -26.56 33.52
N ASN A 126 -4.49 -26.81 32.20
CA ASN A 126 -4.07 -28.11 31.67
C ASN A 126 -2.55 -28.31 31.63
N LYS A 127 -1.72 -27.35 32.08
CA LYS A 127 -0.25 -27.47 32.18
C LYS A 127 0.44 -28.05 30.93
N TYR A 128 -0.17 -27.93 29.74
CA TYR A 128 0.34 -28.58 28.52
C TYR A 128 1.71 -28.04 28.10
N LEU A 129 1.96 -26.77 28.41
CA LEU A 129 3.27 -26.16 28.17
C LEU A 129 4.29 -26.44 29.26
N GLY A 130 3.92 -27.04 30.40
CA GLY A 130 4.82 -27.56 31.44
C GLY A 130 5.86 -26.60 32.05
N GLY A 131 6.00 -25.39 31.50
CA GLY A 131 7.00 -24.41 31.88
C GLY A 131 6.47 -23.47 32.95
N PRO A 132 7.37 -22.91 33.77
CA PRO A 132 7.03 -21.75 34.57
C PRO A 132 6.44 -20.64 33.67
N PRO A 133 5.56 -19.78 34.21
CA PRO A 133 4.89 -18.70 33.46
C PRO A 133 5.81 -17.61 32.90
N GLU A 134 7.12 -17.85 32.88
CA GLU A 134 8.13 -16.90 32.47
C GLU A 134 8.38 -17.09 30.96
N ASP A 135 7.75 -16.19 30.20
CA ASP A 135 8.13 -15.60 28.91
C ASP A 135 7.51 -16.08 27.58
N ASP A 136 7.10 -17.34 27.40
CA ASP A 136 6.51 -17.78 26.13
C ASP A 136 4.99 -18.04 26.22
N GLU A 137 4.19 -16.98 26.32
CA GLU A 137 2.73 -17.11 26.14
C GLU A 137 2.44 -17.62 24.71
N LEU A 138 1.77 -18.79 24.61
CA LEU A 138 1.26 -19.31 23.33
C LEU A 138 0.47 -18.22 22.60
N GLU A 139 0.97 -17.81 21.44
CA GLU A 139 0.33 -16.82 20.58
C GLU A 139 -0.26 -17.53 19.34
N LEU A 140 -1.58 -17.46 19.18
CA LEU A 140 -2.25 -17.90 17.97
C LEU A 140 -2.10 -16.81 16.91
N ARG A 141 -1.41 -17.09 15.81
CA ARG A 141 -1.21 -16.14 14.72
C ARG A 141 -2.31 -16.28 13.67
N LEU A 142 -3.08 -15.23 13.42
CA LEU A 142 -4.11 -15.20 12.39
C LEU A 142 -3.73 -14.22 11.29
N GLN A 143 -3.75 -14.66 10.03
CA GLN A 143 -3.75 -13.76 8.89
C GLN A 143 -5.18 -13.25 8.69
N ILE A 144 -5.40 -11.98 8.99
CA ILE A 144 -6.68 -11.31 8.78
C ILE A 144 -6.64 -10.44 7.52
N GLN A 145 -7.81 -10.20 6.94
CA GLN A 145 -8.01 -9.28 5.84
C GLN A 145 -9.28 -8.46 6.05
N GLY A 146 -9.29 -7.25 5.51
CA GLY A 146 -10.44 -6.35 5.55
C GLY A 146 -10.28 -5.22 4.54
N PHE A 147 -11.20 -4.27 4.56
CA PHE A 147 -11.14 -3.10 3.70
C PHE A 147 -10.78 -1.85 4.48
N ARG A 148 -10.07 -0.91 3.86
CA ARG A 148 -9.76 0.39 4.45
C ARG A 148 -11.02 1.22 4.65
N ASN A 149 -11.15 1.87 5.81
CA ASN A 149 -12.21 2.88 6.04
C ASN A 149 -11.69 4.31 5.91
N PHE A 150 -10.64 4.61 6.66
CA PHE A 150 -10.07 5.94 6.79
C PHE A 150 -8.66 5.98 6.20
N PRO A 151 -8.14 7.18 5.89
CA PRO A 151 -6.73 7.31 5.62
C PRO A 151 -5.81 6.77 6.70
N ALA A 152 -4.67 6.23 6.26
CA ALA A 152 -3.59 5.87 7.15
C ALA A 152 -3.14 7.11 7.94
N LEU A 153 -2.93 6.94 9.24
CA LEU A 153 -2.42 8.00 10.10
C LEU A 153 -1.06 7.59 10.64
N TYR A 154 -0.01 8.28 10.21
CA TYR A 154 1.34 8.03 10.69
C TYR A 154 1.89 9.24 11.44
N MET A 155 2.24 9.05 12.71
CA MET A 155 2.78 10.07 13.61
C MET A 155 1.93 11.36 13.77
N THR A 156 0.67 11.33 13.35
CA THR A 156 -0.26 12.47 13.47
C THR A 156 -1.40 12.22 14.46
N SER A 157 -1.57 10.96 14.89
CA SER A 157 -2.62 10.58 15.83
C SER A 157 -2.18 10.85 17.26
N LYS A 158 -3.09 11.34 18.10
CA LYS A 158 -2.85 11.43 19.55
C LYS A 158 -2.85 10.07 20.24
N ILE A 159 -3.53 9.09 19.63
CA ILE A 159 -3.68 7.74 20.18
C ILE A 159 -2.38 6.95 19.98
N LEU A 160 -1.73 7.14 18.83
CA LEU A 160 -0.50 6.46 18.45
C LEU A 160 0.47 7.50 17.86
N PRO A 161 1.22 8.23 18.71
CA PRO A 161 2.05 9.36 18.27
C PRO A 161 3.28 8.94 17.48
N ASP A 162 3.78 7.72 17.68
CA ASP A 162 5.04 7.24 17.09
C ASP A 162 4.83 6.06 16.11
N GLY A 163 3.58 5.77 15.73
CA GLY A 163 3.24 4.59 14.94
C GLY A 163 2.27 4.86 13.80
N LEU A 164 2.02 3.80 13.01
CA LEU A 164 1.08 3.79 11.90
C LEU A 164 -0.26 3.21 12.37
N LEU A 165 -1.29 4.06 12.40
CA LEU A 165 -2.65 3.70 12.78
C LEU A 165 -3.50 3.46 11.52
N TRP A 166 -4.11 2.28 11.47
CA TRP A 166 -4.95 1.80 10.39
C TRP A 166 -6.38 1.55 10.86
N HIS A 167 -7.35 1.78 9.98
CA HIS A 167 -8.78 1.61 10.29
C HIS A 167 -9.43 0.66 9.29
N SER A 168 -10.00 -0.43 9.80
CA SER A 168 -10.86 -1.31 9.00
C SER A 168 -12.24 -0.70 8.83
N LYS A 169 -12.82 -0.89 7.65
CA LYS A 169 -14.21 -0.55 7.30
C LYS A 169 -15.17 -1.34 8.16
N ASP A 170 -14.81 -2.59 8.45
CA ASP A 170 -15.68 -3.50 9.13
C ASP A 170 -15.54 -3.33 10.65
N ARG A 171 -16.65 -2.92 11.29
CA ARG A 171 -16.74 -2.60 12.72
C ARG A 171 -15.78 -1.51 13.22
N ASN A 172 -15.25 -0.66 12.35
CA ASN A 172 -14.37 0.48 12.70
C ASN A 172 -13.18 0.10 13.60
N ARG A 173 -12.61 -1.10 13.40
CA ARG A 173 -11.47 -1.56 14.21
C ARG A 173 -10.21 -0.77 13.91
N THR A 174 -9.47 -0.42 14.96
CA THR A 174 -8.19 0.29 14.87
C THR A 174 -7.03 -0.66 15.08
N TYR A 175 -6.08 -0.62 14.15
CA TYR A 175 -4.88 -1.42 14.18
C TYR A 175 -3.63 -0.54 14.23
N GLU A 176 -2.70 -0.88 15.10
CA GLU A 176 -1.31 -0.43 15.02
C GLU A 176 -0.57 -1.35 14.08
N VAL A 177 0.03 -0.79 13.03
CA VAL A 177 0.87 -1.54 12.09
C VAL A 177 2.30 -1.55 12.63
N ALA A 178 2.67 -2.64 13.28
CA ALA A 178 4.01 -2.82 13.86
C ALA A 178 5.05 -3.21 12.81
N THR A 179 4.68 -4.06 11.85
CA THR A 179 5.55 -4.43 10.73
C THR A 179 4.75 -4.47 9.43
N MET A 180 5.44 -4.24 8.31
CA MET A 180 4.86 -4.13 6.99
C MET A 180 5.53 -5.14 6.05
N ASP A 181 4.78 -5.63 5.07
CA ASP A 181 5.32 -6.38 3.93
C ASP A 181 6.37 -5.54 3.20
N VAL A 182 7.42 -6.19 2.70
CA VAL A 182 8.59 -5.51 2.13
C VAL A 182 8.20 -4.66 0.91
N TYR A 183 7.33 -5.17 0.04
CA TYR A 183 6.91 -4.45 -1.17
C TYR A 183 5.99 -3.29 -0.82
N THR A 184 4.98 -3.52 0.03
CA THR A 184 4.14 -2.42 0.52
C THR A 184 4.99 -1.34 1.20
N PHE A 185 6.02 -1.71 1.98
CA PHE A 185 6.91 -0.73 2.63
C PHE A 185 7.71 0.09 1.62
N GLN A 186 8.35 -0.56 0.63
CA GLN A 186 9.12 0.11 -0.42
C GLN A 186 8.26 1.11 -1.20
N LEU A 187 7.04 0.70 -1.58
CA LEU A 187 6.07 1.57 -2.26
C LEU A 187 5.53 2.70 -1.36
N SER A 188 5.66 2.57 -0.02
CA SER A 188 5.20 3.55 0.97
C SER A 188 6.31 4.47 1.50
N GLU A 189 7.53 4.40 0.97
CA GLU A 189 8.65 5.14 1.56
C GLU A 189 8.43 6.65 1.58
N ASN A 190 7.89 7.21 0.50
CA ASN A 190 7.63 8.65 0.43
C ASN A 190 6.54 9.08 1.42
N PHE A 191 5.48 8.29 1.58
CA PHE A 191 4.49 8.47 2.62
C PHE A 191 5.17 8.58 3.99
N PHE A 192 6.02 7.62 4.35
CA PHE A 192 6.70 7.66 5.64
C PHE A 192 7.61 8.88 5.80
N TRP A 193 8.37 9.24 4.76
CA TRP A 193 9.23 10.43 4.80
C TRP A 193 8.45 11.73 5.00
N ARG A 194 7.35 11.92 4.28
CA ARG A 194 6.48 13.11 4.40
C ARG A 194 5.98 13.29 5.83
N TYR A 195 5.44 12.23 6.42
CA TYR A 195 4.85 12.29 7.74
C TYR A 195 5.89 12.35 8.88
N ARG A 196 7.05 11.68 8.74
CA ARG A 196 8.17 11.86 9.70
C ARG A 196 8.67 13.29 9.72
N LEU A 197 8.90 13.87 8.54
CA LEU A 197 9.34 15.25 8.44
C LEU A 197 8.28 16.21 8.98
N LEU A 198 6.99 15.98 8.71
CA LEU A 198 5.90 16.79 9.26
C LEU A 198 5.85 16.71 10.80
N ALA A 199 6.00 15.52 11.36
CA ALA A 199 6.05 15.32 12.82
C ALA A 199 7.26 16.04 13.43
N LEU A 200 8.44 15.93 12.80
CA LEU A 200 9.65 16.62 13.19
C LEU A 200 9.49 18.15 13.14
N MET A 201 8.93 18.69 12.05
CA MET A 201 8.64 20.12 11.92
C MET A 201 7.69 20.60 13.03
N THR A 202 6.67 19.80 13.36
CA THR A 202 5.74 20.10 14.44
C THR A 202 6.46 20.13 15.79
N LYS A 203 7.38 19.19 16.02
CA LYS A 203 8.22 19.13 17.23
C LYS A 203 9.15 20.35 17.35
N ILE A 204 9.86 20.70 16.28
CA ILE A 204 10.71 21.90 16.20
C ILE A 204 9.91 23.16 16.55
N VAL A 205 8.69 23.29 16.01
CA VAL A 205 7.80 24.42 16.29
C VAL A 205 7.32 24.39 17.74
N GLY A 206 7.03 23.22 18.31
CA GLY A 206 6.56 23.07 19.68
C GLY A 206 7.58 23.48 20.75
N GLU A 207 8.87 23.31 20.48
CA GLU A 207 9.98 23.69 21.38
C GLU A 207 10.38 25.18 21.26
N GLY A 208 9.82 25.91 20.30
CA GLY A 208 10.20 27.29 19.99
C GLY A 208 9.03 28.27 20.04
N ARG A 209 9.33 29.54 20.33
CA ARG A 209 8.36 30.66 20.19
C ARG A 209 8.54 31.42 18.87
N THR A 210 9.12 30.80 17.86
CA THR A 210 9.40 31.47 16.58
C THR A 210 8.08 31.82 15.88
N PRO A 211 7.85 33.10 15.53
CA PRO A 211 6.68 33.54 14.76
C PRO A 211 6.57 32.78 13.43
N LEU A 212 5.34 32.64 12.93
CA LEU A 212 5.06 31.86 11.71
C LEU A 212 5.87 32.35 10.51
N GLU A 213 6.05 33.66 10.39
CA GLU A 213 6.68 34.35 9.27
C GLU A 213 8.18 34.01 9.14
N LYS A 214 8.82 33.62 10.24
CA LYS A 214 10.26 33.32 10.29
C LYS A 214 10.58 31.85 10.03
N ARG A 215 9.57 30.99 9.84
CA ARG A 215 9.75 29.53 9.72
C ARG A 215 10.04 29.11 8.27
N THR A 216 11.13 29.63 7.70
CA THR A 216 11.60 29.28 6.35
C THR A 216 12.25 27.90 6.33
N PRO A 217 12.45 27.27 5.16
CA PRO A 217 13.18 26.00 5.06
C PRO A 217 14.56 26.05 5.75
N GLU A 218 15.30 27.14 5.57
CA GLU A 218 16.61 27.38 6.18
C GLU A 218 16.52 27.41 7.70
N TRP A 219 15.46 28.01 8.24
CA TRP A 219 15.22 28.04 9.67
C TRP A 219 14.98 26.63 10.22
N PHE A 220 14.15 25.81 9.55
CA PHE A 220 13.91 24.42 9.98
C PHE A 220 15.19 23.59 9.94
N VAL A 221 16.01 23.72 8.89
CA VAL A 221 17.29 23.03 8.80
C VAL A 221 18.23 23.46 9.94
N SER A 222 18.30 24.75 10.23
CA SER A 222 19.15 25.27 11.30
C SER A 222 18.70 24.76 12.67
N GLN A 223 17.39 24.76 12.94
CA GLN A 223 16.84 24.22 14.19
C GLN A 223 17.03 22.72 14.33
N TYR A 224 16.93 21.96 13.23
CA TYR A 224 17.23 20.54 13.24
C TYR A 224 18.69 20.28 13.62
N LEU A 225 19.64 20.96 12.97
CA LEU A 225 21.07 20.81 13.25
C LEU A 225 21.44 21.21 14.68
N GLU A 226 20.81 22.27 15.20
CA GLU A 226 21.07 22.77 16.55
C GLU A 226 20.53 21.85 17.65
N ARG A 227 19.36 21.23 17.46
CA ARG A 227 18.60 20.58 18.56
C ARG A 227 18.34 19.09 18.37
N PHE A 228 18.32 18.59 17.13
CA PHE A 228 17.82 17.26 16.80
C PHE A 228 18.83 16.37 16.08
N ALA A 229 19.85 16.94 15.44
CA ALA A 229 20.85 16.16 14.69
C ALA A 229 21.69 15.25 15.60
N HIS A 230 21.92 15.67 16.85
CA HIS A 230 22.76 14.96 17.81
C HIS A 230 22.08 14.92 19.20
N PRO A 231 21.06 14.07 19.38
CA PRO A 231 20.52 13.77 20.70
C PRO A 231 21.62 13.29 21.64
N ALA A 232 21.56 13.66 22.92
CA ALA A 232 22.56 13.22 23.91
C ALA A 232 22.60 11.69 24.07
N SER A 233 21.51 10.98 23.76
CA SER A 233 21.44 9.51 23.74
C SER A 233 22.37 8.89 22.69
N ASP A 234 22.51 9.53 21.53
CA ASP A 234 23.21 8.99 20.37
C ASP A 234 24.73 8.95 20.55
N GLU A 235 25.25 9.65 21.57
CA GLU A 235 26.67 9.64 21.90
C GLU A 235 27.14 8.23 22.25
N HIS A 236 26.29 7.40 22.86
CA HIS A 236 26.65 6.04 23.25
C HIS A 236 25.82 4.97 22.53
N GLU A 237 24.75 5.34 21.82
CA GLU A 237 23.89 4.36 21.16
C GLU A 237 24.49 3.86 19.83
N ARG A 238 24.45 2.54 19.63
CA ARG A 238 24.88 1.86 18.41
C ARG A 238 23.78 0.88 17.98
N LEU A 239 23.04 1.27 16.95
CA LEU A 239 21.92 0.49 16.42
C LEU A 239 22.35 -0.79 15.70
N ILE A 240 23.56 -0.83 15.14
CA ILE A 240 24.11 -1.98 14.41
C ILE A 240 25.38 -2.42 15.12
N TYR A 241 25.28 -3.52 15.87
CA TYR A 241 26.38 -4.18 16.55
C TYR A 241 26.22 -5.69 16.44
N ASP A 242 27.33 -6.41 16.57
CA ASP A 242 27.32 -7.85 16.73
C ASP A 242 27.34 -8.19 18.23
N SER A 243 26.75 -9.30 18.62
CA SER A 243 26.88 -9.88 19.96
C SER A 243 28.32 -10.12 20.40
N THR A 244 29.26 -10.17 19.44
CA THR A 244 30.70 -10.33 19.72
C THR A 244 31.44 -9.02 19.97
N ASP A 245 30.79 -7.86 19.80
CA ASP A 245 31.44 -6.55 19.95
C ASP A 245 31.63 -6.25 21.44
N SER A 246 32.85 -6.44 21.94
CA SER A 246 33.17 -6.35 23.38
C SER A 246 32.99 -4.96 23.99
N ASP A 247 32.86 -3.93 23.16
CA ASP A 247 32.69 -2.53 23.56
C ASP A 247 31.22 -2.10 23.61
N VAL A 248 30.27 -3.00 23.28
CA VAL A 248 28.83 -2.73 23.21
C VAL A 248 28.08 -3.59 24.23
N ASP A 249 27.38 -2.93 25.15
CA ASP A 249 26.47 -3.56 26.10
C ASP A 249 25.02 -3.17 25.74
N GLU A 250 24.23 -4.11 25.25
CA GLU A 250 22.83 -3.91 24.82
C GLU A 250 22.64 -2.74 23.83
N GLY A 251 23.60 -2.57 22.90
CA GLY A 251 23.57 -1.47 21.93
C GLY A 251 24.10 -0.14 22.46
N ARG A 252 24.67 -0.10 23.68
CA ARG A 252 25.37 1.07 24.21
C ARG A 252 26.87 0.84 24.25
N THR A 253 27.62 1.74 23.67
CA THR A 253 29.08 1.71 23.70
C THR A 253 29.58 2.25 25.04
N HIS A 254 30.64 1.65 25.59
CA HIS A 254 31.28 2.17 26.81
C HIS A 254 31.99 3.51 26.59
N LEU A 255 32.45 3.76 25.36
CA LEU A 255 33.11 5.00 24.96
C LEU A 255 32.15 5.87 24.14
N PRO A 256 32.24 7.20 24.27
CA PRO A 256 31.45 8.12 23.46
C PRO A 256 31.88 8.01 22.00
N ARG A 257 30.90 7.86 21.12
CA ARG A 257 31.05 7.82 19.67
C ARG A 257 31.14 9.24 19.14
N HIS A 258 31.92 9.40 18.06
CA HIS A 258 31.88 10.64 17.30
C HIS A 258 30.65 10.64 16.39
N PRO A 259 29.65 11.51 16.64
CA PRO A 259 28.48 11.56 15.79
C PRO A 259 28.89 11.98 14.37
N ARG A 260 28.26 11.35 13.36
CA ARG A 260 28.49 11.71 11.96
C ARG A 260 28.11 13.17 11.77
N ARG A 261 29.03 13.98 11.21
CA ARG A 261 28.69 15.34 10.80
C ARG A 261 27.63 15.30 9.71
N ILE A 262 26.46 15.86 10.00
CA ILE A 262 25.36 15.97 9.04
C ILE A 262 25.51 17.29 8.29
N HIS A 263 25.57 17.24 6.97
CA HIS A 263 25.72 18.46 6.18
C HIS A 263 24.35 19.13 6.00
N ARG A 264 24.32 20.48 6.04
CA ARG A 264 23.10 21.27 5.85
C ARG A 264 22.34 20.90 4.58
N ARG A 265 23.07 20.61 3.50
CA ARG A 265 22.50 20.23 2.19
C ARG A 265 21.78 18.88 2.21
N ASP A 266 22.16 17.96 3.09
CA ASP A 266 21.51 16.64 3.18
C ASP A 266 20.09 16.79 3.71
N ILE A 267 19.94 17.58 4.78
CA ILE A 267 18.63 17.89 5.38
C ILE A 267 17.79 18.76 4.45
N LEU A 268 18.40 19.74 3.78
CA LEU A 268 17.70 20.54 2.76
C LEU A 268 17.23 19.66 1.59
N GLY A 269 18.01 18.65 1.21
CA GLY A 269 17.64 17.66 0.19
C GLY A 269 16.39 16.85 0.58
N LEU A 270 16.23 16.50 1.86
CA LEU A 270 15.02 15.83 2.36
C LEU A 270 13.79 16.75 2.28
N PHE A 271 13.93 18.03 2.65
CA PHE A 271 12.84 18.99 2.47
C PHE A 271 12.54 19.25 0.99
N ALA A 272 13.56 19.32 0.15
CA ALA A 272 13.42 19.46 -1.29
C ALA A 272 12.66 18.28 -1.90
N ALA A 273 12.95 17.05 -1.48
CA ALA A 273 12.26 15.84 -1.93
C ALA A 273 10.74 15.92 -1.74
N GLN A 274 10.27 16.51 -0.64
CA GLN A 274 8.84 16.54 -0.29
C GLN A 274 8.23 17.97 -0.34
N SER A 275 8.92 18.93 -0.95
CA SER A 275 8.55 20.36 -0.92
C SER A 275 7.16 20.63 -1.51
N GLU A 276 6.84 19.97 -2.63
CA GLU A 276 5.54 20.12 -3.28
C GLU A 276 4.40 19.60 -2.41
N TRP A 277 4.57 18.42 -1.80
CA TRP A 277 3.60 17.85 -0.87
C TRP A 277 3.37 18.75 0.34
N PHE A 278 4.43 19.30 0.94
CA PHE A 278 4.30 20.20 2.09
C PHE A 278 3.46 21.42 1.76
N VAL A 279 3.73 22.09 0.64
CA VAL A 279 3.01 23.29 0.22
C VAL A 279 1.52 22.96 0.04
N THR A 280 1.20 21.88 -0.65
CA THR A 280 -0.20 21.47 -0.88
C THR A 280 -0.92 21.04 0.41
N ASP A 281 -0.28 20.23 1.26
CA ASP A 281 -0.87 19.77 2.52
C ASP A 281 -1.16 20.94 3.47
N ASN A 282 -0.22 21.89 3.57
CA ASN A 282 -0.31 23.07 4.42
C ASN A 282 -1.49 23.97 4.02
N GLU A 283 -1.69 24.21 2.71
CA GLU A 283 -2.82 25.01 2.24
C GLU A 283 -4.16 24.32 2.48
N VAL A 284 -4.23 23.01 2.26
CA VAL A 284 -5.48 22.26 2.29
C VAL A 284 -5.94 21.88 3.69
N LYS A 285 -4.99 21.54 4.58
CA LYS A 285 -5.27 21.23 5.99
C LYS A 285 -5.22 22.48 6.87
N ARG A 286 -4.67 23.60 6.37
CA ARG A 286 -4.52 24.89 7.10
C ARG A 286 -3.79 24.75 8.44
N LYS A 287 -2.93 23.74 8.58
CA LYS A 287 -2.07 23.61 9.76
C LYS A 287 -1.04 24.71 9.67
N ARG A 288 -1.12 25.78 10.46
CA ARG A 288 -0.18 26.92 10.39
C ARG A 288 1.21 26.57 10.94
N ILE A 289 1.90 25.60 10.32
CA ILE A 289 3.23 25.16 10.72
C ILE A 289 4.28 26.13 10.16
N PHE A 290 4.12 26.55 8.90
CA PHE A 290 5.06 27.42 8.20
C PHE A 290 4.35 28.41 7.25
N PRO A 291 5.02 29.51 6.85
CA PRO A 291 4.44 30.52 5.98
C PRO A 291 4.46 30.04 4.53
N PHE A 292 3.37 30.26 3.80
CA PHE A 292 3.24 29.76 2.43
C PHE A 292 4.26 30.39 1.46
N LYS A 293 4.41 31.73 1.47
CA LYS A 293 5.22 32.45 0.47
C LYS A 293 6.67 31.92 0.39
N PRO A 294 7.44 31.85 1.49
CA PRO A 294 8.83 31.35 1.43
C PRO A 294 8.93 29.88 1.00
N TRP A 295 7.95 29.04 1.36
CA TRP A 295 7.95 27.63 0.99
C TRP A 295 7.55 27.40 -0.47
N ASN A 296 6.67 28.24 -1.02
CA ASN A 296 6.33 28.23 -2.43
C ASN A 296 7.53 28.67 -3.28
N ALA A 297 8.24 29.72 -2.86
CA ALA A 297 9.49 30.14 -3.49
C ALA A 297 10.54 29.00 -3.47
N PHE A 298 10.75 28.38 -2.31
CA PHE A 298 11.64 27.22 -2.18
C PHE A 298 11.23 26.04 -3.08
N ARG A 299 9.92 25.77 -3.25
CA ARG A 299 9.44 24.76 -4.20
C ARG A 299 9.85 25.09 -5.63
N LYS A 300 9.65 26.35 -6.08
CA LYS A 300 10.05 26.82 -7.42
C LYS A 300 11.56 26.69 -7.61
N GLU A 301 12.37 27.08 -6.63
CA GLU A 301 13.83 26.91 -6.62
C GLU A 301 14.25 25.44 -6.71
N VAL A 302 13.60 24.55 -5.94
CA VAL A 302 13.87 23.10 -5.97
C VAL A 302 13.57 22.52 -7.35
N LYS A 303 12.50 22.95 -8.03
CA LYS A 303 12.19 22.54 -9.40
C LYS A 303 13.32 22.94 -10.37
N LYS A 304 13.76 24.20 -10.31
CA LYS A 304 14.90 24.70 -11.11
C LYS A 304 16.19 23.92 -10.79
N ALA A 305 16.48 23.66 -9.52
CA ALA A 305 17.66 22.91 -9.07
C ALA A 305 17.64 21.41 -9.43
N ARG A 306 16.48 20.73 -9.35
CA ARG A 306 16.31 19.34 -9.81
C ARG A 306 16.62 19.21 -11.28
N TRP A 307 16.14 20.16 -12.07
CA TRP A 307 16.36 20.18 -13.50
C TRP A 307 17.83 20.44 -13.86
N GLN A 308 18.50 21.37 -13.17
CA GLN A 308 19.95 21.59 -13.30
C GLN A 308 20.77 20.36 -12.88
N ALA A 309 20.37 19.69 -11.79
CA ALA A 309 21.01 18.48 -11.33
C ALA A 309 20.84 17.34 -12.34
N ALA A 310 19.64 17.16 -12.89
CA ALA A 310 19.34 16.17 -13.92
C ALA A 310 20.19 16.38 -15.20
N ARG A 311 20.38 17.64 -15.64
CA ARG A 311 21.31 17.99 -16.74
C ARG A 311 22.74 17.52 -16.49
N ASN A 312 23.15 17.48 -15.23
CA ASN A 312 24.48 17.04 -14.81
C ASN A 312 24.52 15.56 -14.40
N ASN A 313 23.46 14.77 -14.69
CA ASN A 313 23.31 13.38 -14.25
C ASN A 313 23.38 13.19 -12.73
N VAL A 314 22.98 14.20 -11.95
CA VAL A 314 22.91 14.15 -10.48
C VAL A 314 21.46 14.07 -10.03
N ILE A 315 21.17 13.11 -9.15
CA ILE A 315 19.85 13.00 -8.50
C ILE A 315 19.89 13.83 -7.22
N TRP A 316 19.21 14.97 -7.21
CA TRP A 316 19.09 15.79 -6.01
C TRP A 316 17.65 16.23 -5.78
N GLY A 317 17.19 16.11 -4.54
CA GLY A 317 15.88 16.62 -4.12
C GLY A 317 14.69 15.88 -4.73
N TRP A 318 14.85 14.67 -5.25
CA TRP A 318 13.74 13.85 -5.77
C TRP A 318 13.14 12.96 -4.67
N PRO A 319 11.81 12.73 -4.67
CA PRO A 319 11.19 11.66 -3.87
C PRO A 319 11.80 10.30 -4.21
N ILE A 320 11.81 9.37 -3.26
CA ILE A 320 12.38 8.03 -3.47
C ILE A 320 11.55 7.27 -4.50
N GLY A 321 12.19 6.44 -5.34
CA GLY A 321 11.50 5.60 -6.32
C GLY A 321 10.97 6.34 -7.56
N ARG A 322 10.94 7.67 -7.57
CA ARG A 322 10.72 8.42 -8.82
C ARG A 322 12.00 8.35 -9.64
N GLN A 323 11.97 7.53 -10.69
CA GLN A 323 13.01 7.55 -11.70
C GLN A 323 13.09 8.96 -12.29
N ASN A 324 14.29 9.36 -12.72
CA ASN A 324 14.51 10.57 -13.51
C ASN A 324 13.77 10.43 -14.85
N GLN A 325 12.46 10.57 -14.84
CA GLN A 325 11.70 11.07 -15.97
C GLN A 325 11.57 12.56 -15.71
N PRO A 326 12.62 13.36 -15.98
CA PRO A 326 12.38 14.77 -16.14
C PRO A 326 11.37 14.85 -17.28
N ASP A 327 10.20 15.42 -17.01
CA ASP A 327 9.36 16.06 -18.03
C ASP A 327 10.25 17.17 -18.66
N LEU A 328 11.25 16.77 -19.47
CA LEU A 328 12.22 17.63 -20.14
C LEU A 328 11.59 18.40 -21.29
N GLU A 329 10.30 18.17 -21.53
CA GLU A 329 9.61 18.77 -22.66
C GLU A 329 9.46 20.28 -22.52
N SER A 330 9.70 20.85 -21.34
CA SER A 330 9.78 22.30 -21.16
C SER A 330 10.93 22.66 -20.21
N GLU A 331 11.94 23.34 -20.75
CA GLU A 331 12.79 24.19 -19.92
C GLU A 331 11.87 25.04 -19.04
N PRO A 332 12.08 25.14 -17.71
CA PRO A 332 11.34 26.12 -16.94
C PRO A 332 11.63 27.48 -17.57
N ASP A 333 10.64 28.06 -18.25
CA ASP A 333 10.80 29.19 -19.17
C ASP A 333 11.73 30.23 -18.55
N SER A 334 12.90 30.39 -19.15
CA SER A 334 13.96 31.25 -18.64
C SER A 334 13.70 32.75 -18.86
N GLU A 335 12.50 33.10 -19.33
CA GLU A 335 12.05 34.45 -19.67
C GLU A 335 10.76 34.85 -18.93
N GLU A 336 10.60 34.44 -17.66
CA GLU A 336 9.67 35.09 -16.72
C GLU A 336 10.19 36.54 -16.53
N GLY A 337 9.63 37.50 -17.27
CA GLY A 337 9.76 38.92 -16.94
C GLY A 337 9.19 39.18 -15.54
N ASP A 338 9.72 40.19 -14.84
CA ASP A 338 9.41 40.57 -13.44
C ASP A 338 7.92 40.91 -13.14
N ASP A 339 6.97 40.49 -13.97
CA ASP A 339 5.53 40.63 -13.75
C ASP A 339 5.05 39.55 -12.75
N GLU A 340 5.51 39.66 -11.50
CA GLU A 340 5.32 38.71 -10.37
C GLU A 340 3.86 38.41 -9.96
N ASP A 341 2.86 39.03 -10.60
CA ASP A 341 1.48 39.04 -10.10
C ASP A 341 0.51 38.07 -10.81
N ASP A 342 0.79 37.59 -12.04
CA ASP A 342 -0.17 36.81 -12.84
C ASP A 342 0.19 35.31 -13.06
N GLU A 343 1.42 34.87 -12.77
CA GLU A 343 1.87 33.48 -13.05
C GLU A 343 1.45 32.44 -11.98
N ASP A 344 0.87 32.88 -10.87
CA ASP A 344 0.59 31.99 -9.74
C ASP A 344 -0.53 30.97 -10.01
N ASP A 345 -1.37 31.16 -11.04
CA ASP A 345 -2.56 30.34 -11.26
C ASP A 345 -2.28 29.03 -12.00
N GLU A 346 -1.40 29.02 -13.01
CA GLU A 346 -1.10 27.81 -13.77
C GLU A 346 -0.27 26.79 -12.96
N ASP A 347 0.75 27.27 -12.24
CA ASP A 347 1.58 26.41 -11.39
C ASP A 347 0.75 25.75 -10.27
N THR A 348 -0.29 26.44 -9.77
CA THR A 348 -1.19 25.82 -8.78
C THR A 348 -2.11 24.75 -9.34
N ARG A 349 -2.52 24.81 -10.61
CA ARG A 349 -3.33 23.73 -11.22
C ARG A 349 -2.52 22.44 -11.33
N ASN A 350 -1.30 22.55 -11.82
CA ASN A 350 -0.35 21.45 -11.93
C ASN A 350 0.05 20.90 -10.55
N LEU A 351 0.17 21.77 -9.55
CA LEU A 351 0.51 21.36 -8.18
C LEU A 351 -0.51 20.37 -7.59
N VAL A 352 -1.81 20.65 -7.76
CA VAL A 352 -2.87 19.81 -7.20
C VAL A 352 -2.93 18.45 -7.89
N GLU A 353 -2.71 18.42 -9.20
CA GLU A 353 -2.65 17.17 -9.96
C GLU A 353 -1.47 16.31 -9.54
N ARG A 354 -0.30 16.94 -9.31
CA ARG A 354 0.94 16.25 -8.90
C ARG A 354 0.96 15.84 -7.44
N ASN A 355 0.28 16.58 -6.56
CA ASN A 355 0.30 16.40 -5.11
C ASN A 355 -1.13 16.38 -4.55
N PRO A 356 -1.84 15.28 -4.72
CA PRO A 356 -3.16 15.11 -4.14
C PRO A 356 -3.18 15.28 -2.63
N VAL A 357 -4.31 15.81 -2.13
CA VAL A 357 -4.61 15.73 -0.70
C VAL A 357 -5.63 14.65 -0.44
N ILE A 358 -5.17 13.68 0.32
CA ILE A 358 -5.89 12.54 0.86
C ILE A 358 -7.33 12.89 1.26
N GLY A 359 -8.27 12.10 0.73
CA GLY A 359 -9.70 12.18 1.06
C GLY A 359 -10.39 13.45 0.52
N LYS A 360 -9.76 14.18 -0.40
CA LYS A 360 -10.36 15.34 -1.08
C LYS A 360 -10.17 15.19 -2.58
N THR A 361 -11.19 15.53 -3.35
CA THR A 361 -11.07 15.61 -4.81
C THR A 361 -10.15 16.76 -5.19
N ASN A 362 -9.49 16.65 -6.35
CA ASN A 362 -8.62 17.72 -6.87
C ASN A 362 -9.36 19.06 -6.98
N GLU A 363 -10.65 19.04 -7.31
CA GLU A 363 -11.46 20.24 -7.36
C GLU A 363 -11.68 20.90 -5.99
N ILE A 364 -11.95 20.09 -4.94
CA ILE A 364 -12.07 20.61 -3.57
C ILE A 364 -10.75 21.22 -3.11
N VAL A 365 -9.63 20.60 -3.48
CA VAL A 365 -8.30 21.11 -3.18
C VAL A 365 -8.06 22.44 -3.90
N ARG A 366 -8.29 22.52 -5.22
CA ARG A 366 -8.19 23.75 -6.02
C ARG A 366 -9.02 24.88 -5.42
N ARG A 367 -10.33 24.65 -5.21
CA ARG A 367 -11.22 25.66 -4.60
C ARG A 367 -10.74 26.14 -3.23
N LYS A 368 -10.06 25.30 -2.45
CA LYS A 368 -9.50 25.69 -1.15
C LYS A 368 -8.24 26.55 -1.28
N ILE A 369 -7.38 26.24 -2.25
CA ILE A 369 -6.20 27.03 -2.60
C ILE A 369 -6.63 28.39 -3.14
N ASP A 370 -7.57 28.43 -4.09
CA ASP A 370 -8.09 29.67 -4.68
C ASP A 370 -8.72 30.55 -3.60
N LYS A 371 -9.56 29.97 -2.72
CA LYS A 371 -10.14 30.69 -1.58
C LYS A 371 -9.09 31.17 -0.58
N ALA A 372 -7.97 30.48 -0.45
CA ALA A 372 -6.86 30.94 0.39
C ALA A 372 -6.10 32.10 -0.27
N LYS A 373 -5.87 32.05 -1.59
CA LYS A 373 -5.31 33.14 -2.39
C LYS A 373 -6.17 34.41 -2.31
N THR A 374 -7.46 34.32 -2.65
CA THR A 374 -8.37 35.49 -2.60
C THR A 374 -8.41 36.15 -1.22
N ARG A 375 -8.38 35.36 -0.14
CA ARG A 375 -8.33 35.89 1.23
C ARG A 375 -7.04 36.64 1.54
N ARG A 376 -5.90 36.25 0.96
CA ARG A 376 -4.62 36.96 1.12
C ARG A 376 -4.64 38.28 0.36
N THR A 377 -5.13 38.29 -0.88
CA THR A 377 -5.24 39.51 -1.70
C THR A 377 -6.11 40.55 -1.02
N LEU A 378 -7.30 40.16 -0.54
CA LEU A 378 -8.22 41.07 0.16
C LEU A 378 -7.64 41.70 1.44
N LEU A 379 -6.79 40.96 2.17
CA LEU A 379 -6.13 41.48 3.38
C LEU A 379 -5.02 42.49 3.03
N SER A 380 -4.40 42.37 1.85
CA SER A 380 -3.40 43.32 1.39
C SER A 380 -4.06 44.65 1.01
N THR A 381 -5.09 44.61 0.17
CA THR A 381 -5.76 45.82 -0.33
C THR A 381 -6.39 46.68 0.77
N ARG A 382 -6.82 46.06 1.89
CA ARG A 382 -7.39 46.81 3.01
C ARG A 382 -6.34 47.62 3.80
N ARG A 383 -5.09 47.16 3.86
CA ARG A 383 -4.04 47.90 4.58
C ARG A 383 -3.58 49.15 3.84
N ASP A 384 -3.59 49.11 2.52
CA ASP A 384 -3.16 50.26 1.71
C ASP A 384 -4.20 51.39 1.71
N ASN A 385 -5.49 51.05 1.86
CA ASN A 385 -6.57 52.05 1.93
C ASN A 385 -6.75 52.72 3.31
N GLU A 386 -6.23 52.13 4.40
CA GLU A 386 -6.37 52.71 5.76
C GLU A 386 -5.21 53.68 6.11
N ALA A 387 -4.13 53.74 5.32
CA ALA A 387 -3.01 54.66 5.56
C ALA A 387 -3.21 56.06 4.92
N GLY A 388 -4.27 56.29 4.15
CA GLY A 388 -4.44 57.49 3.32
C GLY A 388 -5.53 58.49 3.72
N SER A 389 -6.41 58.21 4.69
CA SER A 389 -7.57 59.09 4.97
C SER A 389 -7.54 59.68 6.37
N SER A 390 -6.71 60.71 6.55
CA SER A 390 -6.93 61.74 7.58
C SER A 390 -7.78 62.85 6.96
N SER A 391 -9.09 62.79 7.21
CA SER A 391 -9.99 63.92 7.49
C SER A 391 -11.42 63.65 6.99
N SER A 392 -12.37 64.12 7.81
CA SER A 392 -13.79 64.34 7.51
C SER A 392 -14.81 63.27 7.95
N SER A 393 -15.27 63.47 9.19
CA SER A 393 -16.68 63.69 9.59
C SER A 393 -17.80 62.77 9.08
N SER A 394 -18.44 62.13 10.05
CA SER A 394 -19.87 61.78 10.18
C SER A 394 -20.60 61.10 9.02
N ASP A 395 -20.90 59.80 9.18
CA ASP A 395 -22.29 59.38 9.44
C ASP A 395 -22.34 57.89 9.82
N GLU A 396 -22.94 57.63 10.97
CA GLU A 396 -23.26 56.30 11.51
C GLU A 396 -24.35 55.65 10.64
N LEU A 397 -24.04 54.50 10.01
CA LEU A 397 -25.05 53.65 9.39
C LEU A 397 -25.10 52.27 10.04
N ASP A 398 -26.32 51.96 10.47
CA ASP A 398 -26.84 50.82 11.20
C ASP A 398 -26.49 49.45 10.57
N PRO A 399 -25.82 48.53 11.30
CA PRO A 399 -25.45 47.20 10.80
C PRO A 399 -26.62 46.21 10.69
N ALA A 400 -27.87 46.58 10.98
CA ALA A 400 -29.00 45.65 11.02
C ALA A 400 -29.59 45.21 9.66
N ARG A 401 -29.07 45.67 8.50
CA ARG A 401 -29.69 45.42 7.17
C ARG A 401 -28.98 44.45 6.22
N ALA A 402 -27.89 43.78 6.61
CA ALA A 402 -27.08 42.97 5.70
C ALA A 402 -27.23 41.44 5.82
N HIS A 403 -28.37 40.93 6.29
CA HIS A 403 -28.66 39.47 6.30
C HIS A 403 -29.69 39.10 5.24
N ALA A 404 -29.26 39.08 3.98
CA ALA A 404 -29.99 38.43 2.89
C ALA A 404 -29.70 36.92 2.95
N TYR A 405 -30.72 36.14 3.30
CA TYR A 405 -30.70 34.67 3.29
C TYR A 405 -30.51 34.16 1.86
N MET A 406 -29.44 33.38 1.62
CA MET A 406 -29.35 32.53 0.42
C MET A 406 -30.00 31.19 0.72
N SER A 407 -31.10 30.94 0.02
CA SER A 407 -31.93 29.74 0.06
C SER A 407 -31.27 28.61 -0.73
N ASP A 408 -30.60 27.69 -0.04
CA ASP A 408 -30.05 26.45 -0.61
C ASP A 408 -31.01 25.27 -0.35
N PHE A 409 -32.05 25.15 -1.18
CA PHE A 409 -32.83 23.91 -1.32
C PHE A 409 -33.39 23.81 -2.73
N SER A 410 -32.85 22.89 -3.54
CA SER A 410 -33.55 22.07 -4.55
C SER A 410 -32.55 21.30 -5.42
N ARG A 411 -32.46 19.96 -5.29
CA ARG A 411 -33.17 19.00 -6.15
C ARG A 411 -32.64 17.57 -5.96
N GLU A 412 -33.58 16.65 -5.80
CA GLU A 412 -33.41 15.21 -5.90
C GLU A 412 -33.08 14.82 -7.35
N SER A 413 -32.20 13.83 -7.55
CA SER A 413 -31.99 13.19 -8.84
C SER A 413 -32.21 11.69 -8.72
N SER A 414 -33.11 11.25 -9.58
CA SER A 414 -33.68 9.92 -9.78
C SER A 414 -32.66 8.85 -10.18
N SER A 415 -32.83 7.68 -9.58
CA SER A 415 -32.24 6.40 -9.97
C SER A 415 -32.70 5.96 -11.36
N ILE A 416 -31.75 5.75 -12.29
CA ILE A 416 -31.99 4.95 -13.49
C ILE A 416 -31.43 3.56 -13.21
N VAL A 417 -32.32 2.59 -13.12
CA VAL A 417 -32.02 1.16 -13.01
C VAL A 417 -31.74 0.67 -14.43
N SER A 418 -30.49 0.24 -14.69
CA SER A 418 -30.15 -0.46 -15.93
C SER A 418 -30.47 -1.94 -15.78
N GLU A 419 -31.39 -2.42 -16.61
CA GLU A 419 -31.71 -3.84 -16.80
C GLU A 419 -30.53 -4.53 -17.51
N SER A 420 -29.89 -5.47 -16.81
CA SER A 420 -28.83 -6.34 -17.33
C SER A 420 -29.46 -7.54 -18.03
N SER A 421 -29.05 -7.79 -19.27
CA SER A 421 -29.49 -8.88 -20.12
C SER A 421 -29.02 -10.24 -19.58
N ASP A 422 -29.96 -11.06 -19.11
CA ASP A 422 -29.76 -12.48 -18.78
C ASP A 422 -29.54 -13.30 -20.07
N GLU A 423 -28.29 -13.54 -20.44
CA GLU A 423 -27.95 -14.60 -21.40
C GLU A 423 -28.00 -15.94 -20.67
N SER A 424 -28.87 -16.84 -21.13
CA SER A 424 -29.04 -18.19 -20.60
C SER A 424 -27.73 -18.98 -20.73
N VAL A 425 -27.06 -19.22 -19.61
CA VAL A 425 -25.85 -20.06 -19.53
C VAL A 425 -26.23 -21.50 -19.89
N ASP A 426 -25.64 -22.04 -20.96
CA ASP A 426 -25.83 -23.41 -21.43
C ASP A 426 -25.47 -24.39 -20.31
N GLU A 427 -26.44 -25.18 -19.81
CA GLU A 427 -26.29 -26.13 -18.69
C GLU A 427 -25.12 -27.12 -18.89
N ARG A 428 -24.70 -27.36 -20.14
CA ARG A 428 -23.55 -28.21 -20.46
C ARG A 428 -22.20 -27.62 -20.05
N LEU A 429 -22.10 -26.30 -19.90
CA LEU A 429 -20.86 -25.66 -19.45
C LEU A 429 -20.55 -25.96 -17.98
N LEU A 430 -21.58 -26.22 -17.17
CA LEU A 430 -21.41 -26.57 -15.75
C LEU A 430 -20.73 -27.94 -15.60
N GLU A 431 -21.04 -28.91 -16.46
CA GLU A 431 -20.44 -30.26 -16.41
C GLU A 431 -18.93 -30.24 -16.74
N PHE A 432 -18.48 -29.37 -17.66
CA PHE A 432 -17.05 -29.24 -17.97
C PHE A 432 -16.28 -28.46 -16.90
N GLY A 433 -16.94 -27.49 -16.26
CA GLY A 433 -16.32 -26.69 -15.19
C GLY A 433 -15.89 -27.51 -13.97
N GLU A 434 -16.55 -28.65 -13.71
CA GLU A 434 -16.18 -29.56 -12.63
C GLU A 434 -14.95 -30.44 -12.96
N LEU A 435 -14.67 -30.67 -14.24
CA LEU A 435 -13.56 -31.52 -14.68
C LEU A 435 -12.23 -30.77 -14.79
N ILE A 436 -12.27 -29.45 -14.93
CA ILE A 436 -11.07 -28.61 -15.05
C ILE A 436 -10.59 -28.25 -13.63
N PRO A 437 -9.37 -28.64 -13.22
CA PRO A 437 -8.79 -28.16 -11.97
C PRO A 437 -8.85 -26.63 -11.92
N ARG A 438 -9.41 -26.07 -10.85
CA ARG A 438 -9.61 -24.61 -10.69
C ARG A 438 -8.32 -23.81 -10.88
N GLN A 439 -7.17 -24.42 -10.61
CA GLN A 439 -5.84 -23.85 -10.78
C GLN A 439 -5.51 -23.54 -12.25
N LEU A 440 -6.03 -24.32 -13.20
CA LEU A 440 -5.85 -24.08 -14.64
C LEU A 440 -6.71 -22.93 -15.16
N SER A 441 -7.74 -22.52 -14.40
CA SER A 441 -8.59 -21.36 -14.73
C SER A 441 -8.03 -20.04 -14.21
N GLN A 442 -6.99 -20.08 -13.38
CA GLN A 442 -6.35 -18.88 -12.84
C GLN A 442 -5.19 -18.45 -13.73
N VAL A 443 -4.99 -17.15 -13.87
CA VAL A 443 -3.78 -16.60 -14.52
C VAL A 443 -2.57 -17.10 -13.74
N PRO A 444 -1.55 -17.70 -14.39
CA PRO A 444 -0.38 -18.19 -13.69
C PRO A 444 0.30 -17.08 -12.89
N GLU A 445 0.62 -17.34 -11.62
CA GLU A 445 1.44 -16.42 -10.83
C GLU A 445 2.83 -16.29 -11.46
N LEU A 446 3.36 -15.06 -11.49
CA LEU A 446 4.72 -14.85 -11.96
C LEU A 446 5.74 -15.56 -11.05
N PRO A 447 6.86 -16.04 -11.60
CA PRO A 447 7.92 -16.69 -10.82
C PRO A 447 8.36 -15.87 -9.60
N GLY A 448 8.81 -16.58 -8.57
CA GLY A 448 9.39 -15.97 -7.38
C GLY A 448 10.73 -15.25 -7.65
N PRO A 449 11.37 -14.68 -6.61
CA PRO A 449 12.68 -14.02 -6.74
C PRO A 449 13.80 -14.96 -7.23
N ASP A 450 13.62 -16.27 -7.08
CA ASP A 450 14.52 -17.30 -7.59
C ASP A 450 14.32 -17.57 -9.10
N ASN A 451 13.32 -16.93 -9.72
CA ASN A 451 12.90 -17.12 -11.11
C ASN A 451 12.44 -18.56 -11.40
N ARG A 452 11.85 -19.23 -10.40
CA ARG A 452 11.24 -20.55 -10.55
C ARG A 452 9.73 -20.47 -10.39
N TRP A 453 9.04 -21.27 -11.21
CA TRP A 453 7.60 -21.45 -11.13
C TRP A 453 7.26 -22.93 -11.11
N TRP A 454 6.33 -23.30 -10.22
CA TRP A 454 5.85 -24.68 -10.07
C TRP A 454 4.41 -24.74 -10.56
N CYS A 455 4.09 -25.79 -11.31
CA CYS A 455 2.71 -25.99 -11.74
C CYS A 455 1.79 -26.17 -10.51
N PRO A 456 0.69 -25.38 -10.39
CA PRO A 456 -0.20 -25.46 -9.24
C PRO A 456 -1.14 -26.68 -9.28
N VAL A 457 -1.15 -27.45 -10.37
CA VAL A 457 -1.97 -28.66 -10.50
C VAL A 457 -1.42 -29.75 -9.56
N PRO A 458 -2.24 -30.33 -8.66
CA PRO A 458 -1.80 -31.41 -7.79
C PRO A 458 -1.16 -32.56 -8.57
N GLU A 459 -0.08 -33.14 -8.03
CA GLU A 459 0.68 -34.24 -8.65
C GLU A 459 1.48 -33.85 -9.91
N CYS A 460 1.32 -32.63 -10.43
CA CYS A 460 2.20 -32.12 -11.47
C CYS A 460 3.53 -31.64 -10.88
N GLY A 461 4.60 -32.38 -11.15
CA GLY A 461 5.96 -32.01 -10.75
C GLY A 461 6.68 -31.06 -11.71
N HIS A 462 5.98 -30.49 -12.70
CA HIS A 462 6.60 -29.62 -13.70
C HIS A 462 7.03 -28.28 -13.09
N MET A 463 8.24 -27.86 -13.45
CA MET A 463 8.87 -26.67 -12.91
C MET A 463 9.60 -25.93 -14.03
N VAL A 464 9.30 -24.65 -14.18
CA VAL A 464 9.95 -23.75 -15.11
C VAL A 464 11.02 -22.96 -14.36
N ASP A 465 12.30 -23.26 -14.62
CA ASP A 465 13.43 -22.48 -14.13
C ASP A 465 13.92 -21.55 -15.25
N LEU A 466 13.58 -20.26 -15.18
CA LEU A 466 13.98 -19.30 -16.22
C LEU A 466 15.50 -19.09 -16.31
N GLN A 467 16.25 -19.47 -15.27
CA GLN A 467 17.70 -19.44 -15.30
C GLN A 467 18.29 -20.69 -15.99
N ARG A 468 17.53 -21.78 -16.05
CA ARG A 468 17.94 -23.09 -16.57
C ARG A 468 16.82 -23.76 -17.38
N LEU A 469 16.38 -23.07 -18.44
CA LEU A 469 15.33 -23.56 -19.34
C LEU A 469 15.68 -24.93 -19.93
N THR A 470 14.73 -25.86 -19.85
CA THR A 470 14.81 -27.18 -20.45
C THR A 470 14.38 -27.15 -21.91
N ARG A 471 14.59 -28.25 -22.64
CA ARG A 471 14.13 -28.38 -24.03
C ARG A 471 12.61 -28.37 -24.16
N ASP A 472 11.91 -28.85 -23.13
CA ASP A 472 10.45 -28.91 -23.14
C ASP A 472 9.86 -27.51 -22.93
N ASP A 473 10.47 -26.70 -22.06
CA ASP A 473 10.06 -25.30 -21.82
C ASP A 473 10.13 -24.46 -23.09
N ILE A 474 11.22 -24.60 -23.86
CA ILE A 474 11.45 -23.77 -25.06
C ILE A 474 10.69 -24.27 -26.30
N LYS A 475 10.00 -25.42 -26.25
CA LYS A 475 9.38 -26.05 -27.42
C LYS A 475 8.25 -25.20 -28.02
N ALA A 476 7.58 -24.39 -27.20
CA ALA A 476 6.50 -23.50 -27.62
C ALA A 476 7.00 -22.15 -28.14
N LEU A 477 8.24 -21.78 -27.83
CA LEU A 477 8.75 -20.43 -28.06
C LEU A 477 9.38 -20.31 -29.45
N SER A 478 9.27 -19.12 -30.04
CA SER A 478 10.00 -18.79 -31.26
C SER A 478 11.52 -18.71 -31.00
N ALA A 479 12.34 -18.98 -32.03
CA ALA A 479 13.80 -18.94 -31.88
C ALA A 479 14.32 -17.59 -31.34
N THR A 480 13.75 -16.47 -31.80
CA THR A 480 14.14 -15.12 -31.36
C THR A 480 13.80 -14.88 -29.89
N THR A 481 12.68 -15.42 -29.43
CA THR A 481 12.23 -15.41 -28.03
C THR A 481 13.17 -16.23 -27.15
N VAL A 482 13.53 -17.43 -27.60
CA VAL A 482 14.49 -18.31 -26.90
C VAL A 482 15.86 -17.62 -26.78
N PHE A 483 16.38 -17.04 -27.86
CA PHE A 483 17.65 -16.30 -27.82
C PHE A 483 17.60 -15.17 -26.78
N TYR A 484 16.53 -14.38 -26.78
CA TYR A 484 16.35 -13.28 -25.84
C TYR A 484 16.32 -13.75 -24.36
N LEU A 485 15.59 -14.84 -24.05
CA LEU A 485 15.60 -15.41 -22.70
C LEU A 485 16.98 -15.95 -22.32
N MET A 486 17.66 -16.63 -23.25
CA MET A 486 18.99 -17.22 -23.03
C MET A 486 20.09 -16.17 -22.84
N GLU A 487 19.94 -14.96 -23.41
CA GLU A 487 20.87 -13.86 -23.20
C GLU A 487 20.88 -13.34 -21.75
N LYS A 488 19.82 -13.60 -20.97
CA LYS A 488 19.68 -13.19 -19.56
C LYS A 488 19.96 -11.70 -19.32
N LYS A 489 19.65 -10.85 -20.31
CA LYS A 489 19.78 -9.39 -20.21
C LYS A 489 18.61 -8.72 -19.48
N TRP A 490 17.53 -9.47 -19.26
CA TRP A 490 16.38 -9.04 -18.47
C TRP A 490 16.76 -9.02 -16.98
N ARG A 491 16.38 -7.96 -16.25
CA ARG A 491 16.70 -7.79 -14.82
C ARG A 491 15.76 -8.56 -13.91
N SER A 492 14.46 -8.51 -14.23
CA SER A 492 13.39 -9.14 -13.49
C SER A 492 12.26 -9.42 -14.46
N ILE A 493 11.65 -10.61 -14.37
CA ILE A 493 10.48 -10.95 -15.19
C ILE A 493 9.27 -10.05 -14.90
N ARG A 494 9.22 -9.46 -13.70
CA ARG A 494 8.13 -8.55 -13.32
C ARG A 494 8.21 -7.19 -14.00
N GLU A 495 9.42 -6.79 -14.39
CA GLU A 495 9.68 -5.48 -15.01
C GLU A 495 9.78 -5.57 -16.53
N ASP A 496 10.17 -6.74 -17.06
CA ASP A 496 10.38 -6.95 -18.49
C ASP A 496 9.18 -7.66 -19.13
N GLU A 497 8.31 -6.89 -19.78
CA GLU A 497 7.11 -7.38 -20.47
C GLU A 497 7.42 -8.46 -21.52
N ARG A 498 8.59 -8.38 -22.17
CA ARG A 498 8.97 -9.41 -23.14
C ARG A 498 9.24 -10.74 -22.43
N ALA A 499 10.01 -10.74 -21.35
CA ALA A 499 10.29 -11.95 -20.57
C ALA A 499 9.01 -12.55 -19.96
N LYS A 500 8.11 -11.69 -19.47
CA LYS A 500 6.79 -12.05 -18.93
C LYS A 500 5.92 -12.76 -19.96
N ASN A 501 5.84 -12.24 -21.18
CA ASN A 501 5.09 -12.88 -22.27
C ASN A 501 5.68 -14.24 -22.65
N CYS A 502 7.00 -14.38 -22.67
CA CYS A 502 7.64 -15.68 -22.92
C CYS A 502 7.25 -16.71 -21.85
N PHE A 503 7.22 -16.30 -20.59
CA PHE A 503 6.81 -17.16 -19.49
C PHE A 503 5.35 -17.62 -19.62
N PHE A 504 4.44 -16.71 -19.96
CA PHE A 504 3.05 -17.09 -20.19
C PHE A 504 2.88 -18.05 -21.36
N GLU A 505 3.64 -17.90 -22.45
CA GLU A 505 3.65 -18.87 -23.55
C GLU A 505 4.11 -20.27 -23.10
N MET A 506 5.17 -20.35 -22.27
CA MET A 506 5.66 -21.62 -21.72
C MET A 506 4.61 -22.29 -20.82
N VAL A 507 4.02 -21.53 -19.89
CA VAL A 507 2.99 -22.06 -18.98
C VAL A 507 1.72 -22.44 -19.73
N SER A 508 1.29 -21.64 -20.70
CA SER A 508 0.12 -21.95 -21.53
C SER A 508 0.32 -23.28 -22.27
N LYS A 509 1.51 -23.52 -22.82
CA LYS A 509 1.82 -24.79 -23.47
C LYS A 509 1.72 -25.97 -22.50
N HIS A 510 2.28 -25.81 -21.31
CA HIS A 510 2.20 -26.84 -20.29
C HIS A 510 0.75 -27.11 -19.84
N TYR A 511 -0.08 -26.07 -19.72
CA TYR A 511 -1.50 -26.22 -19.43
C TYR A 511 -2.25 -26.97 -20.54
N GLU A 512 -1.90 -26.78 -21.82
CA GLU A 512 -2.46 -27.57 -22.92
C GLU A 512 -2.20 -29.07 -22.76
N ASP A 513 -1.06 -29.46 -22.20
CA ASP A 513 -0.74 -30.87 -21.93
C ASP A 513 -1.70 -31.42 -20.84
N HIS A 514 -1.96 -30.66 -19.78
CA HIS A 514 -2.97 -31.03 -18.77
C HIS A 514 -4.38 -31.17 -19.35
N PHE A 515 -4.79 -30.24 -20.23
CA PHE A 515 -6.09 -30.36 -20.89
C PHE A 515 -6.14 -31.60 -21.77
N THR A 516 -5.05 -31.91 -22.48
CA THR A 516 -4.94 -33.12 -23.31
C THR A 516 -5.07 -34.39 -22.48
N ASP A 517 -4.43 -34.46 -21.32
CA ASP A 517 -4.51 -35.59 -20.38
C ASP A 517 -5.93 -35.77 -19.82
N LEU A 518 -6.68 -34.68 -19.64
CA LEU A 518 -8.10 -34.68 -19.28
C LEU A 518 -9.03 -35.04 -20.46
N GLY A 519 -8.48 -35.29 -21.65
CA GLY A 519 -9.25 -35.57 -22.85
C GLY A 519 -9.96 -34.33 -23.41
N LEU A 520 -9.39 -33.15 -23.22
CA LEU A 520 -9.85 -31.87 -23.73
C LEU A 520 -8.83 -31.30 -24.72
N ARG A 521 -9.29 -30.66 -25.79
CA ARG A 521 -8.44 -29.95 -26.74
C ARG A 521 -9.00 -28.58 -27.04
N PHE A 522 -8.13 -27.59 -27.23
CA PHE A 522 -8.55 -26.29 -27.73
C PHE A 522 -8.87 -26.38 -29.23
N VAL A 523 -10.01 -25.83 -29.64
CA VAL A 523 -10.41 -25.74 -31.04
C VAL A 523 -10.66 -24.28 -31.38
N GLN A 524 -9.88 -23.77 -32.32
CA GLN A 524 -10.04 -22.41 -32.83
C GLN A 524 -10.98 -22.45 -34.05
N THR A 525 -12.19 -21.90 -33.90
CA THR A 525 -13.19 -21.85 -34.98
C THR A 525 -13.54 -20.40 -35.29
N LYS A 526 -13.22 -19.93 -36.50
CA LYS A 526 -13.59 -18.58 -37.01
C LYS A 526 -13.24 -17.43 -36.04
N GLY A 527 -12.04 -17.45 -35.45
CA GLY A 527 -11.57 -16.40 -34.53
C GLY A 527 -12.09 -16.50 -33.10
N ARG A 528 -12.81 -17.59 -32.73
CA ARG A 528 -13.14 -17.91 -31.35
C ARG A 528 -12.37 -19.16 -30.92
N THR A 529 -11.79 -19.10 -29.72
CA THR A 529 -11.11 -20.24 -29.09
C THR A 529 -12.08 -20.92 -28.14
N GLY A 530 -12.40 -22.21 -28.37
CA GLY A 530 -13.24 -23.03 -27.50
C GLY A 530 -12.53 -24.32 -27.07
N ILE A 531 -13.17 -25.11 -26.19
CA ILE A 531 -12.66 -26.39 -25.71
C ILE A 531 -13.58 -27.51 -26.24
N ASP A 532 -12.99 -28.55 -26.83
CA ASP A 532 -13.68 -29.72 -27.37
C ASP A 532 -13.20 -30.99 -26.66
N SER A 533 -14.10 -31.95 -26.42
CA SER A 533 -13.73 -33.22 -25.80
C SER A 533 -13.22 -34.21 -26.85
N ILE A 534 -12.12 -34.90 -26.54
CA ILE A 534 -11.44 -35.85 -27.42
C ILE A 534 -12.19 -37.21 -27.51
N ARG A 535 -13.29 -37.41 -26.77
CA ARG A 535 -13.98 -38.73 -26.67
C ARG A 535 -14.22 -39.38 -28.04
N ASP A 536 -13.81 -40.65 -28.10
CA ASP A 536 -13.68 -41.52 -29.27
C ASP A 536 -14.72 -41.32 -30.38
N LYS A 537 -14.23 -41.09 -31.61
CA LYS A 537 -14.96 -40.96 -32.88
C LYS A 537 -15.87 -42.15 -33.26
N ARG A 538 -16.09 -43.14 -32.39
CA ARG A 538 -16.84 -44.37 -32.70
C ARG A 538 -18.34 -44.28 -32.46
N ARG A 539 -18.89 -43.18 -31.93
CA ARG A 539 -20.35 -42.97 -31.87
C ARG A 539 -20.71 -41.63 -32.52
N GLY A 540 -21.35 -41.68 -33.68
CA GLY A 540 -21.68 -40.51 -34.49
C GLY A 540 -22.66 -39.59 -33.77
N SER A 541 -22.14 -38.48 -33.24
CA SER A 541 -22.76 -37.15 -33.05
C SER A 541 -21.79 -36.33 -32.20
N GLN A 542 -20.99 -35.45 -32.80
CA GLN A 542 -20.15 -34.51 -32.05
C GLN A 542 -20.98 -33.29 -31.65
N ALA A 543 -21.02 -32.97 -30.36
CA ALA A 543 -21.44 -31.66 -29.87
C ALA A 543 -20.17 -30.86 -29.60
N VAL A 544 -19.89 -29.84 -30.42
CA VAL A 544 -18.82 -28.87 -30.15
C VAL A 544 -19.39 -27.83 -29.20
N VAL A 545 -18.86 -27.78 -27.97
CA VAL A 545 -19.23 -26.74 -27.01
C VAL A 545 -18.29 -25.55 -27.23
N ILE A 546 -18.84 -24.46 -27.76
CA ILE A 546 -18.08 -23.23 -28.00
C ILE A 546 -18.08 -22.43 -26.69
N VAL A 547 -17.06 -22.62 -25.87
CA VAL A 547 -16.80 -21.75 -24.71
C VAL A 547 -16.23 -20.43 -25.23
N LYS A 548 -16.89 -19.31 -24.97
CA LYS A 548 -16.33 -17.98 -25.27
C LYS A 548 -15.36 -17.62 -24.15
N VAL A 549 -14.08 -17.98 -24.30
CA VAL A 549 -13.03 -17.50 -23.41
C VAL A 549 -12.56 -16.14 -23.94
N GLU A 550 -13.00 -15.06 -23.30
CA GLU A 550 -12.40 -13.74 -23.52
C GLU A 550 -11.01 -13.75 -22.89
N VAL A 551 -10.01 -14.13 -23.69
CA VAL A 551 -8.62 -13.86 -23.36
C VAL A 551 -8.48 -12.34 -23.45
N ILE A 552 -8.31 -11.69 -22.30
CA ILE A 552 -8.00 -10.27 -22.20
C ILE A 552 -6.60 -10.07 -22.79
N GLN A 553 -6.53 -9.92 -24.11
CA GLN A 553 -5.40 -9.31 -24.77
C GLN A 553 -5.69 -7.80 -24.75
N GLU A 554 -5.08 -7.10 -23.79
CA GLU A 554 -5.03 -5.64 -23.86
C GLU A 554 -4.31 -5.24 -25.17
N PRO A 555 -4.87 -4.31 -25.95
CA PRO A 555 -4.23 -3.85 -27.17
C PRO A 555 -2.93 -3.10 -26.84
N LEU A 556 -1.88 -3.44 -27.59
CA LEU A 556 -0.56 -2.80 -27.60
C LEU A 556 -0.62 -1.28 -27.85
#